data_AF-A0A655JTG2-F1
#
_entry.id   AF-A0A655JTG2-F1
#
_cell.length_a   1.000
_cell.length_b   1.000
_cell.length_c   1.000
_cell.angle_alpha   90.00
_cell.angle_beta   90.00
_cell.angle_gamma   90.00
#
_symmetry.space_group_name_H-M   'P 1'
#
loop_
_entity.id
_entity.type
_entity.pdbx_description
1 polymer ?
#
loop_
_entity_poly.entity_id
_entity_poly.type
_entity_poly.pdbx_seq_one_letter_code
_entity_poly.pdbx_strand_id
1 'polypeptide(L)' 'MWTQRGWRFPDRLDRVYVNSRARRDLNWRPRFDLNAVAARLARGQSVHTPLSQLVGSKAYAHSSYHRGVFAPARP' A
#
# COMPACT_ATOMS: atom_id res chain seq x y z
N MET A 1 13.98 -11.90 24.46
CA MET A 1 14.36 -12.59 23.20
C MET A 1 15.16 -11.72 22.23
N TRP A 2 14.65 -10.58 21.74
CA TRP A 2 15.38 -9.74 20.78
C TRP A 2 16.66 -9.11 21.38
N THR A 3 16.53 -8.53 22.57
CA THR A 3 17.66 -7.92 23.32
C THR A 3 18.71 -8.93 23.76
N GLN A 4 18.29 -10.16 24.10
CA GLN A 4 19.20 -11.25 24.51
C GLN A 4 20.09 -11.74 23.37
N ARG A 5 19.73 -11.46 22.11
CA ARG A 5 20.53 -11.78 20.92
C ARG A 5 21.33 -10.57 20.40
N GLY A 6 21.35 -9.45 21.14
CA GLY A 6 22.01 -8.22 20.73
C GLY A 6 21.35 -7.51 19.54
N TRP A 7 20.13 -7.88 19.18
CA TRP A 7 19.44 -7.28 18.04
C TRP A 7 18.84 -5.92 18.41
N ARG A 8 19.06 -4.93 17.56
CA ARG A 8 18.48 -3.58 17.66
C ARG A 8 17.52 -3.36 16.50
N PHE A 9 16.42 -2.64 16.79
CA PHE A 9 15.51 -2.19 15.75
C PHE A 9 16.22 -1.14 14.88
N PRO A 10 16.11 -1.19 13.55
CA PRO A 10 16.72 -0.19 12.69
C PRO A 10 16.06 1.17 12.90
N ASP A 11 16.87 2.24 12.85
CA ASP A 11 16.41 3.62 13.01
C ASP A 11 15.50 4.08 11.86
N ARG A 12 15.56 3.38 10.72
CA ARG A 12 14.69 3.60 9.56
C ARG A 12 14.16 2.27 9.04
N LEU A 13 12.85 2.16 8.94
CA LEU A 13 12.16 1.02 8.35
C LEU A 13 11.25 1.52 7.23
N ASP A 14 11.26 0.84 6.09
CA ASP A 14 10.33 1.11 4.98
C ASP A 14 9.57 -0.18 4.61
N ARG A 15 8.40 -0.02 4.00
CA ARG A 15 7.55 -1.14 3.55
C ARG A 15 7.72 -1.34 2.06
N VAL A 16 8.59 -2.28 1.69
CA VAL A 16 8.74 -2.70 0.29
C VAL A 16 7.87 -3.93 0.03
N TYR A 17 6.87 -3.79 -0.84
CA TYR A 17 6.07 -4.92 -1.31
C TYR A 17 6.70 -5.55 -2.56
N VAL A 18 7.34 -6.70 -2.40
CA VAL A 18 7.86 -7.49 -3.52
C VAL A 18 6.84 -8.56 -3.92
N ASN A 19 6.20 -8.38 -5.07
CA ASN A 19 5.16 -9.28 -5.56
C ASN A 19 5.66 -10.34 -6.56
N SER A 20 6.97 -10.46 -6.76
CA SER A 20 7.59 -11.34 -7.76
C SER A 20 7.12 -12.80 -7.64
N ARG A 21 6.92 -13.28 -6.41
CA ARG A 21 6.44 -14.64 -6.15
C ARG A 21 5.01 -14.85 -6.65
N ALA A 22 4.10 -13.92 -6.37
CA ALA A 22 2.72 -14.01 -6.84
C ALA A 22 2.65 -14.00 -8.37
N ARG A 23 3.48 -13.17 -9.02
CA ARG A 23 3.55 -13.11 -10.49
C ARG A 23 4.02 -14.43 -11.10
N ARG A 24 5.05 -15.05 -10.51
CA ARG A 24 5.63 -16.30 -11.00
C ARG A 24 4.74 -17.51 -10.69
N ASP A 25 4.35 -17.67 -9.43
CA ASP A 25 3.72 -18.90 -8.93
C ASP A 25 2.22 -18.94 -9.24
N LEU A 26 1.55 -17.78 -9.31
CA LEU A 26 0.10 -17.69 -9.54
C LEU A 26 -0.24 -17.18 -10.94
N ASN A 27 0.76 -16.92 -11.79
CA ASN A 27 0.61 -16.18 -13.05
C ASN A 27 -0.20 -14.87 -12.86
N TRP A 28 -0.08 -14.25 -11.68
CA TRP A 28 -0.82 -13.04 -11.35
C TRP A 28 -0.23 -11.85 -12.10
N ARG A 29 -1.09 -11.13 -12.85
CA ARG A 29 -0.69 -9.96 -13.65
C ARG A 29 -1.38 -8.71 -13.08
N PRO A 30 -0.66 -7.79 -12.44
CA PRO A 30 -1.28 -6.58 -11.90
C PRO A 30 -1.87 -5.75 -13.04
N ARG A 31 -3.18 -5.54 -13.01
CA ARG A 31 -3.89 -4.72 -14.00
C ARG A 31 -3.68 -3.21 -13.79
N PHE A 32 -3.38 -2.81 -12.55
CA PHE A 32 -3.17 -1.43 -12.17
C PHE A 32 -1.84 -1.33 -11.43
N ASP A 33 -0.87 -0.71 -12.07
CA ASP A 33 0.36 -0.26 -11.44
C ASP A 33 0.31 1.26 -11.19
N LEU A 34 1.36 1.79 -10.58
CA LEU A 34 1.45 3.23 -10.27
C LEU A 34 1.34 4.09 -11.53
N ASN A 35 1.94 3.67 -12.64
CA ASN A 35 1.93 4.42 -13.89
C ASN A 35 0.52 4.48 -14.49
N ALA A 36 -0.19 3.37 -14.51
CA ALA A 36 -1.57 3.30 -15.00
C ALA A 36 -2.51 4.18 -14.18
N VAL A 37 -2.36 4.18 -12.84
CA VAL A 37 -3.14 5.05 -11.95
C VAL A 37 -2.78 6.52 -12.16
N ALA A 38 -1.49 6.86 -12.24
CA ALA A 38 -1.02 8.23 -12.46
C ALA A 38 -1.51 8.79 -13.82
N ALA A 39 -1.47 7.97 -14.87
CA ALA A 39 -1.96 8.38 -16.19
C ALA A 39 -3.48 8.68 -16.20
N ARG A 40 -4.28 7.93 -15.42
CA ARG A 40 -5.72 8.22 -15.28
C ARG A 40 -5.95 9.55 -14.55
N LEU A 41 -5.23 9.77 -13.45
CA LEU A 41 -5.29 11.02 -12.69
C LEU A 41 -4.91 12.22 -13.57
N ALA A 42 -3.82 12.12 -14.33
CA ALA A 42 -3.37 13.17 -15.23
C ALA A 42 -4.40 13.53 -16.32
N ARG A 43 -5.25 12.57 -16.70
CA ARG A 43 -6.35 12.77 -17.67
C ARG A 43 -7.68 13.17 -17.02
N GLY A 44 -7.70 13.44 -15.71
CA GLY A 44 -8.93 13.72 -14.97
C GLY A 44 -9.90 12.54 -14.88
N GLN A 45 -9.43 11.31 -15.13
CA GLN A 45 -10.25 10.10 -15.10
C GLN A 45 -10.31 9.54 -13.67
N SER A 46 -11.44 8.96 -13.31
CA SER A 46 -11.58 8.27 -12.02
C SER A 46 -10.59 7.09 -11.92
N VAL A 47 -9.91 7.01 -10.77
CA VAL A 47 -9.07 5.86 -10.39
C VAL A 47 -9.88 4.72 -9.79
N HIS A 48 -11.14 4.98 -9.42
CA HIS A 48 -12.04 3.97 -8.91
C HIS A 48 -12.51 3.07 -10.06
N THR A 49 -12.33 1.78 -9.88
CA THR A 49 -12.93 0.75 -10.73
C THR A 49 -14.41 0.57 -10.37
N PRO A 50 -15.24 0.00 -11.27
CA PRO A 50 -16.63 -0.33 -10.94
C PRO A 50 -16.75 -1.15 -9.65
N LEU A 51 -15.86 -2.12 -9.45
CA LEU A 51 -15.84 -2.94 -8.24
C LEU A 51 -15.54 -2.10 -6.99
N SER A 52 -14.57 -1.19 -7.04
CA SER A 52 -14.26 -0.33 -5.87
C SER A 52 -15.37 0.67 -5.56
N GLN A 53 -16.17 1.07 -6.55
CA GLN A 53 -17.35 1.91 -6.32
C GLN A 53 -18.46 1.10 -5.65
N LEU A 54 -18.65 -0.15 -6.07
CA LEU A 54 -19.64 -1.06 -5.49
C LEU A 54 -19.31 -1.43 -4.03
N VAL A 55 -18.03 -1.76 -3.76
CA VAL A 55 -17.57 -2.22 -2.44
C VAL A 55 -17.34 -1.04 -1.47
N GLY A 56 -17.01 0.14 -1.98
CA GLY A 56 -16.71 1.31 -1.17
C GLY A 56 -15.37 1.20 -0.40
N SER A 57 -15.21 2.06 0.60
CA SER A 57 -13.97 2.17 1.38
C SER A 57 -14.13 1.53 2.76
N LYS A 58 -13.18 0.66 3.15
CA LYS A 58 -13.09 0.17 4.53
C LYS A 58 -12.38 1.20 5.40
N ALA A 59 -13.07 1.70 6.43
CA ALA A 59 -12.43 2.48 7.47
C ALA A 59 -11.61 1.57 8.39
N TYR A 60 -10.42 2.02 8.78
CA TYR A 60 -9.67 1.43 9.88
C TYR A 60 -9.96 2.23 11.15
N ALA A 61 -10.47 1.58 12.20
CA ALA A 61 -10.70 2.23 13.48
C ALA A 61 -9.38 2.78 14.03
N HIS A 62 -9.39 4.02 14.52
CA HIS A 62 -8.23 4.72 15.09
C HIS A 62 -7.04 4.91 14.14
N SER A 63 -7.27 4.83 12.82
CA SER A 63 -6.21 4.95 11.81
C SER A 63 -6.66 5.84 10.65
N SER A 64 -5.98 6.97 10.45
CA SER A 64 -6.21 7.89 9.32
C SER A 64 -5.58 7.41 8.01
N TYR A 65 -4.89 6.26 8.00
CA TYR A 65 -4.16 5.76 6.83
C TYR A 65 -5.03 5.60 5.58
N HIS A 66 -6.31 5.27 5.74
CA HIS A 66 -7.26 5.13 4.63
C HIS A 66 -7.56 6.46 3.91
N ARG A 67 -7.16 7.61 4.48
CA ARG A 67 -7.30 8.94 3.85
C ARG A 67 -6.08 9.34 3.01
N GLY A 68 -5.06 8.49 2.90
CA GLY A 68 -3.85 8.78 2.12
C GLY A 68 -2.89 9.79 2.76
N VAL A 69 -3.16 10.23 4.00
CA VAL A 69 -2.28 11.13 4.75
C VAL A 69 -1.47 10.30 5.74
N PHE A 70 -0.16 10.20 5.51
CA PHE A 70 0.79 9.66 6.49
C PHE A 70 1.32 10.80 7.34
N ALA A 71 0.84 10.90 8.58
CA ALA A 71 1.45 11.76 9.60
C ALA A 71 2.20 10.86 10.58
N PRO A 72 3.55 10.80 10.56
CA PRO A 72 4.28 10.10 11.59
C PRO A 72 3.97 10.76 12.94
N ALA A 73 3.66 9.96 13.95
CA ALA A 73 3.56 10.47 15.32
C ALA A 73 4.89 11.13 15.67
N ARG A 74 4.86 12.41 16.09
CA ARG A 74 6.04 13.02 16.73
C ARG A 74 6.29 12.30 18.06
N PRO A 75 7.57 12.10 18.43
CA PRO A 75 7.94 11.50 19.71
C PRO A 75 7.37 12.28 20.90
#